data_AF-A0A2Y9QUZ3-F1
#
_entry.id   AF-A0A2Y9QUZ3-F1
#
_cell.length_a   1.000
_cell.length_b   1.000
_cell.length_c   1.000
_cell.angle_alpha   90.00
_cell.angle_beta   90.00
_cell.angle_gamma   90.00
#
_symmetry.space_group_name_H-M   'P 1'
#
loop_
_entity.id
_entity.type
_entity.pdbx_description
1 polymer ?
#
loop_
_entity_poly.entity_id
_entity_poly.type
_entity_poly.pdbx_seq_one_letter_code
_entity_poly.pdbx_strand_id
1 'polypeptide(L)'
;MAAQLAPRRVAGAAGRRWLALLPLMLLARPAGALLEGLYCGTRDCYEVLGVSRTASKAEIARAYRQLARRYHPDRYRPEPGDEGAGRTPQSAEEAFLLVATAYETLKFFSWWNSYNKAISYLATVPKYRIQATEIAKQQGLLKKAKEKGRNKKSKEEIRDEEENIIKNIIKSKIDIKGGYQKPQIRDLLLFQIILAPFHLCSYIVWYCRWIYNFNIKGKEYGEEERLYIIRKSMKMSKSQFDSLEDHQKETFLKRELWIKENYEVYRQEQEEELKKKLANDPRWKRYRRWMKNEGPGRLTFVDD
;
A
#
# COMPACT_ATOMS: atom_id res chain seq x y z
N MET A 1 15.04 76.13 -32.35
CA MET A 1 15.13 75.71 -30.94
C MET A 1 13.94 74.81 -30.62
N ALA A 2 14.14 73.50 -30.69
CA ALA A 2 13.14 72.51 -30.29
C ALA A 2 13.85 71.54 -29.34
N ALA A 3 13.60 71.70 -28.04
CA ALA A 3 14.22 70.92 -26.98
C ALA A 3 13.64 69.49 -27.00
N GLN A 4 14.51 68.52 -27.23
CA GLN A 4 14.21 67.09 -27.15
C GLN A 4 13.98 66.69 -25.69
N LEU A 5 12.79 66.16 -25.39
CA LEU A 5 12.43 65.63 -24.07
C LEU A 5 12.97 64.20 -23.92
N ALA A 6 13.77 64.00 -22.86
CA ALA A 6 14.37 62.72 -22.49
C ALA A 6 13.33 61.67 -22.02
N PRO A 7 13.59 60.36 -22.21
CA PRO A 7 12.69 59.31 -21.76
C PRO A 7 12.73 59.11 -20.23
N ARG A 8 11.54 59.04 -19.62
CA ARG A 8 11.35 58.67 -18.20
C ARG A 8 11.78 57.22 -17.95
N ARG A 9 12.81 57.02 -17.12
CA ARG A 9 13.17 55.73 -16.53
C ARG A 9 12.09 55.32 -15.51
N VAL A 10 11.36 54.24 -15.77
CA VAL A 10 10.53 53.58 -14.75
C VAL A 10 11.41 52.59 -14.00
N ALA A 11 11.62 52.85 -12.72
CA ALA A 11 12.45 52.06 -11.82
C ALA A 11 11.93 50.62 -11.71
N GLY A 12 12.85 49.66 -11.84
CA GLY A 12 12.57 48.23 -11.77
C GLY A 12 12.03 47.80 -10.40
N ALA A 13 10.99 46.96 -10.44
CA ALA A 13 10.39 46.28 -9.29
C ALA A 13 11.29 45.17 -8.73
N ALA A 14 12.52 45.50 -8.32
CA ALA A 14 13.51 44.55 -7.80
C ALA A 14 13.46 44.37 -6.25
N GLY A 15 12.58 45.08 -5.55
CA GLY A 15 12.56 45.11 -4.07
C GLY A 15 11.56 44.18 -3.36
N ARG A 16 10.69 43.47 -4.07
CA ARG A 16 9.56 42.72 -3.46
C ARG A 16 9.64 41.19 -3.55
N ARG A 17 10.71 40.63 -4.12
CA ARG A 17 10.87 39.17 -4.24
C ARG A 17 11.37 38.48 -2.96
N TRP A 18 12.11 39.19 -2.12
CA TRP A 18 12.65 38.62 -0.87
C TRP A 18 11.59 38.46 0.24
N LEU A 19 10.56 39.32 0.25
CA LEU A 19 9.43 39.23 1.19
C LEU A 19 8.54 38.00 0.94
N ALA A 20 8.50 37.47 -0.29
CA ALA A 20 7.78 36.23 -0.61
C ALA A 20 8.54 34.96 -0.20
N LEU A 21 9.85 35.06 0.07
CA LEU A 21 10.68 33.95 0.56
C LEU A 21 10.79 33.94 2.09
N LEU A 22 10.42 35.03 2.77
CA LEU A 22 10.46 35.13 4.23
C LEU A 22 9.57 34.07 4.93
N PRO A 23 8.33 33.78 4.49
CA PRO A 23 7.51 32.73 5.09
C PRO A 23 8.08 31.32 4.85
N LEU A 24 8.80 31.12 3.74
CA LEU A 24 9.44 29.86 3.39
C LEU A 24 10.73 29.63 4.21
N MET A 25 11.46 30.70 4.51
CA MET A 25 12.62 30.70 5.43
C MET A 25 12.20 30.52 6.90
N LEU A 26 11.06 31.08 7.32
CA LEU A 26 10.50 30.84 8.67
C LEU A 26 9.95 29.41 8.86
N LEU A 27 9.62 28.71 7.77
CA LEU A 27 9.26 27.29 7.77
C LEU A 27 10.46 26.36 7.55
N ALA A 28 11.64 26.90 7.24
CA ALA A 28 12.88 26.13 7.13
C ALA A 28 13.41 25.81 8.53
N ARG A 29 12.75 24.87 9.21
CA ARG A 29 13.35 24.20 10.36
C ARG A 29 14.71 23.62 9.94
N PRO A 30 15.78 23.74 10.76
CA PRO A 30 17.05 23.13 10.45
C PRO A 30 16.83 21.63 10.23
N ALA A 31 17.48 21.04 9.22
CA ALA A 31 17.30 19.63 8.87
C ALA A 31 17.47 18.67 10.06
N GLY A 32 18.24 19.06 11.08
CA GLY A 32 18.37 18.32 12.35
C GLY A 32 17.08 18.22 13.17
N ALA A 33 16.24 19.27 13.22
CA ALA A 33 14.96 19.25 13.92
C ALA A 33 13.88 18.43 13.17
N LEU A 34 14.06 18.23 11.86
CA LEU A 34 13.26 17.27 11.09
C LEU A 34 13.75 15.84 11.31
N LEU A 35 15.06 15.63 11.55
CA LEU A 35 15.65 14.31 11.76
C LEU A 35 15.22 13.69 13.10
N GLU A 36 15.15 14.48 14.18
CA GLU A 36 14.67 13.99 15.48
C GLU A 36 13.20 13.56 15.47
N GLY A 37 12.39 14.16 14.59
CA GLY A 37 10.96 13.83 14.42
C GLY A 37 10.67 12.78 13.35
N LEU A 38 11.68 12.28 12.63
CA LEU A 38 11.51 11.33 11.53
C LEU A 38 12.09 9.96 11.93
N TYR A 39 11.30 8.89 11.78
CA TYR A 39 11.67 7.54 12.20
C TYR A 39 11.90 7.43 13.72
N CYS A 40 13.04 6.88 14.12
CA CYS A 40 13.46 6.68 15.52
C CYS A 40 14.47 7.76 15.96
N GLY A 41 14.54 8.88 15.23
CA GLY A 41 15.52 9.94 15.44
C GLY A 41 16.94 9.44 15.26
N THR A 42 17.77 9.62 16.29
CA THR A 42 19.17 9.15 16.33
C THR A 42 19.33 7.72 16.84
N ARG A 43 18.25 7.07 17.30
CA ARG A 43 18.29 5.70 17.86
C ARG A 43 17.98 4.66 16.79
N ASP A 44 18.56 3.46 16.92
CA ASP A 44 18.19 2.33 16.07
C ASP A 44 16.78 1.84 16.44
N CYS A 45 15.89 1.71 15.46
CA CYS A 45 14.52 1.23 15.68
C CYS A 45 14.45 -0.20 16.25
N TYR A 46 15.47 -1.03 15.98
CA TYR A 46 15.58 -2.36 16.60
C TYR A 46 15.89 -2.26 18.09
N GLU A 47 16.76 -1.33 18.48
CA GLU A 47 17.12 -1.07 19.89
C GLU A 47 15.94 -0.47 20.66
N VAL A 48 15.20 0.46 20.04
CA VAL A 48 13.98 1.04 20.63
C VAL A 48 12.95 -0.03 20.99
N LEU A 49 12.80 -1.07 20.14
CA LEU A 49 11.91 -2.19 20.42
C LEU A 49 12.55 -3.30 21.27
N GLY A 50 13.85 -3.23 21.56
CA GLY A 50 14.58 -4.25 22.30
C GLY A 50 14.68 -5.60 21.57
N VAL A 51 14.78 -5.58 20.23
CA VAL A 51 14.82 -6.80 19.41
C VAL A 51 16.10 -6.86 18.57
N SER A 52 16.53 -8.08 18.20
CA SER A 52 17.66 -8.27 17.29
C SER A 52 17.34 -7.75 15.88
N ARG A 53 18.37 -7.34 15.13
CA ARG A 53 18.25 -7.04 13.69
C ARG A 53 17.81 -8.25 12.85
N THR A 54 17.98 -9.46 13.37
CA THR A 54 17.53 -10.72 12.77
C THR A 54 16.12 -11.14 13.20
N ALA A 55 15.44 -10.33 14.03
CA ALA A 55 14.16 -10.69 14.61
C ALA A 55 13.07 -10.91 13.54
N SER A 56 12.21 -11.89 13.80
CA SER A 56 11.10 -12.21 12.90
C SER A 56 9.98 -11.16 12.98
N LYS A 57 9.14 -11.06 11.93
CA LYS A 57 7.95 -10.17 11.93
C LYS A 57 7.05 -10.39 13.15
N ALA A 58 6.96 -11.64 13.62
CA ALA A 58 6.16 -12.02 14.77
C ALA A 58 6.77 -11.53 16.10
N GLU A 59 8.10 -11.60 16.24
CA GLU A 59 8.83 -11.08 17.40
C GLU A 59 8.72 -9.56 17.49
N ILE A 60 8.95 -8.84 16.39
CA ILE A 60 8.81 -7.38 16.32
C ILE A 60 7.39 -6.97 16.74
N ALA A 61 6.36 -7.65 16.23
CA ALA A 61 4.97 -7.38 16.59
C ALA A 61 4.65 -7.72 18.06
N ARG A 62 5.29 -8.74 18.62
CA ARG A 62 5.14 -9.10 20.04
C ARG A 62 5.78 -8.04 20.96
N ALA A 63 7.00 -7.63 20.64
CA ALA A 63 7.73 -6.59 21.39
C ALA A 63 6.96 -5.26 21.37
N TYR A 64 6.51 -4.83 20.18
CA TYR A 64 5.64 -3.66 20.05
C TYR A 64 4.41 -3.75 20.96
N ARG A 65 3.65 -4.86 20.91
CA ARG A 65 2.45 -5.02 21.74
C ARG A 65 2.75 -4.98 23.24
N GLN A 66 3.91 -5.44 23.68
CA GLN A 66 4.33 -5.40 25.09
C GLN A 66 4.67 -3.97 25.52
N LEU A 67 5.52 -3.29 24.75
CA LEU A 67 5.93 -1.91 25.02
C LEU A 67 4.75 -0.92 24.90
N ALA A 68 3.91 -1.08 23.88
CA ALA A 68 2.71 -0.27 23.68
C ALA A 68 1.74 -0.39 24.86
N ARG A 69 1.63 -1.55 25.51
CA ARG A 69 0.81 -1.70 26.73
C ARG A 69 1.46 -1.08 27.96
N ARG A 70 2.80 -1.12 28.07
CA ARG A 70 3.54 -0.54 29.19
C ARG A 70 3.47 0.98 29.17
N TYR A 71 3.67 1.59 28.00
CA TYR A 71 3.69 3.04 27.83
C TYR A 71 2.33 3.64 27.41
N HIS A 72 1.25 2.86 27.41
CA HIS A 72 -0.07 3.39 27.06
C HIS A 72 -0.50 4.44 28.10
N PRO A 73 -0.94 5.65 27.70
CA PRO A 73 -1.23 6.74 28.64
C PRO A 73 -2.29 6.37 29.69
N ASP A 74 -3.30 5.59 29.28
CA ASP A 74 -4.37 5.10 30.18
C ASP A 74 -3.91 4.03 31.18
N ARG A 75 -2.80 3.33 30.91
CA ARG A 75 -2.32 2.21 31.74
C ARG A 75 -1.00 2.49 32.42
N TYR A 76 -0.43 3.67 32.16
CA TYR A 76 0.91 3.99 32.60
C TYR A 76 0.95 4.08 34.13
N ARG A 77 1.84 3.28 34.74
CA ARG A 77 2.11 3.33 36.17
C ARG A 77 3.63 3.52 36.32
N PRO A 78 4.10 4.68 36.84
CA PRO A 78 5.52 4.91 37.03
C PRO A 78 6.06 3.95 38.10
N GLU A 79 7.15 3.24 37.78
CA GLU A 79 7.86 2.42 38.76
C GLU A 79 8.99 3.25 39.42
N PRO A 80 9.17 3.13 40.75
CA PRO A 80 10.27 3.80 41.43
C PRO A 80 11.60 3.17 41.00
N GLY A 81 12.42 3.92 40.25
CA GLY A 81 13.75 3.49 39.80
C GLY A 81 13.95 3.41 38.28
N ASP A 82 12.92 3.67 37.46
CA ASP A 82 13.08 3.75 36.00
C ASP A 82 13.86 5.04 35.62
N GLU A 83 15.19 4.91 35.49
CA GLU A 83 16.05 5.95 34.92
C GLU A 83 15.95 5.95 33.39
N GLY A 84 14.83 6.45 32.86
CA GLY A 84 14.55 6.46 31.41
C GLY A 84 13.28 7.21 31.03
N ALA A 85 12.90 7.12 29.74
CA ALA A 85 11.64 7.68 29.22
C ALA A 85 10.44 7.03 29.95
N GLY A 86 9.83 7.78 30.86
CA GLY A 86 8.87 7.27 31.85
C GLY A 86 8.83 8.07 33.17
N ARG A 87 9.77 8.98 33.42
CA ARG A 87 9.77 9.80 34.66
C ARG A 87 8.49 10.63 34.86
N THR A 88 7.81 11.02 33.78
CA THR A 88 6.55 11.80 33.79
C THR A 88 5.53 11.22 32.79
N PRO A 89 4.21 11.52 32.95
CA PRO A 89 3.20 11.10 31.98
C PRO A 89 3.51 11.55 30.53
N GLN A 90 4.05 12.76 30.37
CA GLN A 90 4.48 13.30 29.07
C GLN A 90 5.59 12.44 28.43
N SER A 91 6.56 11.99 29.22
CA SER A 91 7.63 11.10 28.72
C SER A 91 7.14 9.69 28.36
N ALA A 92 6.04 9.22 28.96
CA ALA A 92 5.42 7.95 28.60
C ALA A 92 4.68 8.05 27.25
N GLU A 93 4.01 9.17 26.99
CA GLU A 93 3.40 9.46 25.68
C GLU A 93 4.47 9.53 24.58
N GLU A 94 5.57 10.25 24.82
CA GLU A 94 6.71 10.30 23.89
C GLU A 94 7.32 8.91 23.64
N ALA A 95 7.48 8.11 24.69
CA ALA A 95 7.96 6.73 24.57
C ALA A 95 6.99 5.86 23.75
N PHE A 96 5.69 6.02 23.95
CA PHE A 96 4.66 5.31 23.18
C PHE A 96 4.72 5.68 21.70
N LEU A 97 4.83 6.98 21.39
CA LEU A 97 4.97 7.46 20.01
C LEU A 97 6.25 6.92 19.37
N LEU A 98 7.38 6.94 20.09
CA LEU A 98 8.65 6.41 19.59
C LEU A 98 8.59 4.90 19.32
N VAL A 99 7.94 4.13 20.19
CA VAL A 99 7.72 2.69 20.01
C VAL A 99 6.81 2.42 18.81
N ALA A 100 5.77 3.24 18.61
CA ALA A 100 4.88 3.15 17.46
C ALA A 100 5.60 3.47 16.14
N THR A 101 6.39 4.55 16.09
CA THR A 101 7.17 4.90 14.90
C THR A 101 8.22 3.83 14.59
N ALA A 102 8.91 3.29 15.60
CA ALA A 102 9.84 2.17 15.43
C ALA A 102 9.17 0.94 14.82
N TYR A 103 7.98 0.58 15.32
CA TYR A 103 7.23 -0.55 14.77
C TYR A 103 6.81 -0.32 13.30
N GLU A 104 6.29 0.85 12.97
CA GLU A 104 5.83 1.18 11.62
C GLU A 104 6.96 1.16 10.59
N THR A 105 8.11 1.69 10.97
CA THR A 105 9.29 1.79 10.10
C THR A 105 9.89 0.43 9.82
N LEU A 106 10.04 -0.42 10.84
CA LEU A 106 10.46 -1.81 10.67
C LEU A 106 9.45 -2.62 9.86
N LYS A 107 8.14 -2.40 10.08
CA LYS A 107 7.08 -3.02 9.28
C LYS A 107 7.18 -2.63 7.81
N PHE A 108 7.39 -1.34 7.51
CA PHE A 108 7.56 -0.84 6.14
C PHE A 108 8.79 -1.46 5.46
N PHE A 109 9.94 -1.49 6.13
CA PHE A 109 11.15 -2.11 5.60
C PHE A 109 10.97 -3.62 5.35
N SER A 110 10.33 -4.31 6.30
CA SER A 110 10.04 -5.74 6.17
C SER A 110 9.09 -6.03 4.99
N TRP A 111 8.13 -5.14 4.74
CA TRP A 111 7.25 -5.19 3.57
C TRP A 111 8.04 -4.95 2.28
N TRP A 112 8.88 -3.92 2.22
CA TRP A 112 9.77 -3.64 1.08
C TRP A 112 10.65 -4.84 0.73
N ASN A 113 11.25 -5.47 1.74
CA ASN A 113 12.05 -6.68 1.56
C ASN A 113 11.22 -7.85 1.00
N SER A 114 10.00 -8.03 1.52
CA SER A 114 9.07 -9.05 1.02
C SER A 114 8.72 -8.82 -0.45
N TYR A 115 8.45 -7.57 -0.85
CA TYR A 115 8.22 -7.18 -2.24
C TYR A 115 9.42 -7.49 -3.13
N ASN A 116 10.64 -7.12 -2.71
CA ASN A 116 11.85 -7.41 -3.49
C ASN A 116 12.10 -8.91 -3.64
N LYS A 117 11.85 -9.70 -2.58
CA LYS A 117 11.94 -11.16 -2.62
C LYS A 117 10.93 -11.78 -3.60
N ALA A 118 9.71 -11.23 -3.66
CA ALA A 118 8.71 -11.64 -4.63
C ALA A 118 9.18 -11.34 -6.06
N ILE A 119 9.73 -10.15 -6.31
CA ILE A 119 10.29 -9.78 -7.63
C ILE A 119 11.45 -10.70 -8.03
N SER A 120 12.38 -10.99 -7.12
CA SER A 120 13.48 -11.91 -7.43
C SER A 120 12.98 -13.31 -7.75
N TYR A 121 11.98 -13.80 -6.99
CA TYR A 121 11.34 -15.08 -7.28
C TYR A 121 10.66 -15.09 -8.65
N LEU A 122 9.88 -14.06 -8.99
CA LEU A 122 9.24 -13.95 -10.30
C LEU A 122 10.25 -13.95 -11.46
N ALA A 123 11.42 -13.35 -11.27
CA ALA A 123 12.49 -13.36 -12.27
C ALA A 123 13.12 -14.75 -12.50
N THR A 124 13.00 -15.67 -11.53
CA THR A 124 13.42 -17.08 -11.68
C THR A 124 12.38 -17.94 -12.40
N VAL A 125 11.10 -17.58 -12.33
CA VAL A 125 10.03 -18.36 -12.94
C VAL A 125 10.08 -18.21 -14.47
N PRO A 126 10.17 -19.31 -15.25
CA PRO A 126 10.34 -19.25 -16.70
C PRO A 126 9.27 -18.43 -17.43
N LYS A 127 8.00 -18.56 -17.02
CA LYS A 127 6.86 -17.86 -17.61
C LYS A 127 7.07 -16.34 -17.65
N TYR A 128 7.37 -15.73 -16.51
CA TYR A 128 7.54 -14.29 -16.41
C TYR A 128 8.87 -13.83 -16.99
N ARG A 129 9.91 -14.65 -16.89
CA ARG A 129 11.22 -14.36 -17.48
C ARG A 129 11.13 -14.26 -19.00
N ILE A 130 10.50 -15.23 -19.68
CA ILE A 130 10.34 -15.22 -21.14
C ILE A 130 9.58 -13.95 -21.58
N GLN A 131 8.43 -13.68 -20.94
CA GLN A 131 7.63 -12.48 -21.21
C GLN A 131 8.44 -11.20 -21.03
N ALA A 132 9.18 -11.07 -19.92
CA ALA A 132 10.01 -9.90 -19.65
C ALA A 132 11.15 -9.75 -20.66
N THR A 133 11.79 -10.85 -21.08
CA THR A 133 12.85 -10.80 -22.10
C THR A 133 12.33 -10.41 -23.47
N GLU A 134 11.13 -10.86 -23.84
CA GLU A 134 10.49 -10.50 -25.11
C GLU A 134 10.16 -9.01 -25.15
N ILE A 135 9.59 -8.48 -24.07
CA ILE A 135 9.34 -7.04 -23.90
C ILE A 135 10.67 -6.26 -23.92
N ALA A 136 11.73 -6.76 -23.27
CA ALA A 136 13.04 -6.12 -23.28
C ALA A 136 13.63 -6.02 -24.70
N LYS A 137 13.43 -7.07 -25.52
CA LYS A 137 13.83 -7.08 -26.94
C LYS A 137 13.01 -6.08 -27.74
N GLN A 138 11.69 -6.05 -27.55
CA GLN A 138 10.79 -5.09 -28.22
C GLN A 138 11.15 -3.64 -27.89
N GLN A 139 11.54 -3.37 -26.65
CA GLN A 139 11.97 -2.04 -26.20
C GLN A 139 13.43 -1.69 -26.58
N GLY A 140 14.17 -2.61 -27.21
CA GLY A 140 15.57 -2.41 -27.56
C GLY A 140 16.52 -2.28 -26.36
N LEU A 141 16.09 -2.70 -25.16
CA LEU A 141 16.86 -2.56 -23.92
C LEU A 141 18.01 -3.56 -23.81
N LEU A 142 17.91 -4.69 -24.50
CA LEU A 142 19.00 -5.67 -24.58
C LEU A 142 20.01 -5.22 -25.64
N LYS A 143 21.07 -4.52 -25.21
CA LYS A 143 22.19 -4.15 -26.09
C LYS A 143 22.86 -5.41 -26.64
N LYS A 144 23.12 -5.46 -27.95
CA LYS A 144 24.08 -6.41 -28.53
C LYS A 144 25.50 -5.94 -28.19
N ALA A 145 26.32 -6.82 -27.63
CA ALA A 145 27.70 -6.58 -27.18
C ALA A 145 28.61 -5.92 -28.25
N LYS A 146 28.60 -4.59 -28.35
CA LYS A 146 29.47 -3.81 -29.25
C LYS A 146 30.12 -2.61 -28.56
N GLU A 147 30.48 -2.73 -27.29
CA GLU A 147 31.41 -1.76 -26.66
C GLU A 147 32.85 -2.27 -26.86
N LYS A 148 33.54 -1.74 -27.88
CA LYS A 148 34.98 -1.94 -28.11
C LYS A 148 35.76 -0.76 -27.52
N GLY A 149 36.65 -1.02 -26.57
CA GLY A 149 37.55 -0.02 -25.97
C GLY A 149 37.89 -0.31 -24.51
N ARG A 150 38.64 0.60 -23.86
CA ARG A 150 39.05 0.54 -22.43
C ARG A 150 37.89 0.44 -21.43
N ASN A 151 36.64 0.63 -21.86
CA ASN A 151 35.41 0.56 -21.05
C ASN A 151 34.58 -0.70 -21.37
N LYS A 152 35.22 -1.87 -21.54
CA LYS A 152 34.50 -3.14 -21.73
C LYS A 152 33.99 -3.63 -20.37
N LYS A 153 32.67 -3.60 -20.17
CA LYS A 153 32.03 -4.16 -18.98
C LYS A 153 32.36 -5.63 -18.81
N SER A 154 32.50 -6.07 -17.56
CA SER A 154 32.75 -7.48 -17.26
C SER A 154 31.54 -8.34 -17.66
N LYS A 155 31.77 -9.64 -17.90
CA LYS A 155 30.69 -10.58 -18.23
C LYS A 155 29.63 -10.64 -17.12
N GLU A 156 30.05 -10.44 -15.87
CA GLU A 156 29.17 -10.41 -14.70
C GLU A 156 28.33 -9.15 -14.67
N GLU A 157 28.93 -7.97 -14.90
CA GLU A 157 28.19 -6.70 -15.01
C GLU A 157 27.12 -6.74 -16.11
N ILE A 158 27.43 -7.33 -17.26
CA ILE A 158 26.45 -7.49 -18.36
C ILE A 158 25.29 -8.37 -17.90
N ARG A 159 25.57 -9.48 -17.21
CA ARG A 159 24.52 -10.36 -16.68
C ARG A 159 23.66 -9.66 -15.64
N ASP A 160 24.26 -8.89 -14.76
CA ASP A 160 23.55 -8.15 -13.70
C ASP A 160 22.70 -7.02 -14.29
N GLU A 161 23.16 -6.36 -15.36
CA GLU A 161 22.38 -5.38 -16.12
C GLU A 161 21.16 -6.03 -16.79
N GLU A 162 21.35 -7.17 -17.46
CA GLU A 162 20.25 -7.94 -18.04
C GLU A 162 19.23 -8.36 -16.97
N GLU A 163 19.71 -8.84 -15.82
CA GLU A 163 18.85 -9.24 -14.70
C GLU A 163 18.08 -8.05 -14.12
N ASN A 164 18.71 -6.88 -14.00
CA ASN A 164 18.07 -5.65 -13.54
C ASN A 164 17.02 -5.16 -14.54
N ILE A 165 17.28 -5.26 -15.84
CA ILE A 165 16.29 -4.94 -16.89
C ILE A 165 15.08 -5.86 -16.76
N ILE A 166 15.29 -7.18 -16.64
CA ILE A 166 14.21 -8.16 -16.46
C ILE A 166 13.40 -7.83 -15.20
N LYS A 167 14.06 -7.58 -14.06
CA LYS A 167 13.39 -7.20 -12.81
C LYS A 167 12.58 -5.91 -12.97
N ASN A 168 13.09 -4.91 -13.69
CA ASN A 168 12.37 -3.65 -13.91
C ASN A 168 11.15 -3.81 -14.81
N ILE A 169 11.21 -4.69 -15.81
CA ILE A 169 10.04 -5.02 -16.63
C ILE A 169 9.00 -5.76 -15.80
N ILE A 170 9.41 -6.72 -14.98
CA ILE A 170 8.52 -7.42 -14.03
C ILE A 170 7.85 -6.41 -13.09
N LYS A 171 8.61 -5.48 -12.49
CA LYS A 171 8.07 -4.44 -11.60
C LYS A 171 7.03 -3.54 -12.27
N SER A 172 7.14 -3.30 -13.59
CA SER A 172 6.24 -2.40 -14.32
C SER A 172 5.02 -3.09 -14.90
N LYS A 173 5.14 -4.37 -15.28
CA LYS A 173 4.08 -5.12 -15.97
C LYS A 173 3.28 -6.04 -15.08
N ILE A 174 3.88 -6.53 -13.99
CA ILE A 174 3.21 -7.47 -13.09
C ILE A 174 2.67 -6.71 -11.88
N ASP A 175 1.35 -6.69 -11.75
CA ASP A 175 0.67 -6.17 -10.58
C ASP A 175 0.68 -7.23 -9.46
N ILE A 176 1.63 -7.11 -8.53
CA ILE A 176 1.72 -7.99 -7.38
C ILE A 176 0.69 -7.56 -6.34
N LYS A 177 -0.36 -8.37 -6.20
CA LYS A 177 -1.48 -8.12 -5.26
C LYS A 177 -1.24 -8.80 -3.90
N GLY A 178 -1.88 -8.27 -2.86
CA GLY A 178 -1.87 -8.85 -1.51
C GLY A 178 -0.63 -8.47 -0.67
N GLY A 179 -0.20 -9.35 0.22
CA GLY A 179 0.87 -9.06 1.21
C GLY A 179 2.28 -8.81 0.66
N TYR A 180 2.44 -8.88 -0.66
CA TYR A 180 3.69 -8.61 -1.38
C TYR A 180 3.57 -7.40 -2.30
N GLN A 181 2.52 -6.59 -2.19
CA GLN A 181 2.36 -5.39 -3.01
C GLN A 181 3.50 -4.38 -2.77
N LYS A 182 3.81 -3.55 -3.77
CA LYS A 182 4.79 -2.47 -3.61
C LYS A 182 4.30 -1.48 -2.54
N PRO A 183 5.02 -1.31 -1.42
CA PRO A 183 4.60 -0.36 -0.39
C PRO A 183 4.76 1.08 -0.90
N GLN A 184 3.80 1.93 -0.58
CA GLN A 184 3.82 3.34 -0.91
C GLN A 184 4.05 4.16 0.36
N ILE A 185 4.64 5.35 0.23
CA ILE A 185 4.88 6.25 1.37
C ILE A 185 3.55 6.67 2.01
N ARG A 186 2.46 6.72 1.23
CA ARG A 186 1.09 6.97 1.72
C ARG A 186 0.53 5.84 2.59
N ASP A 187 1.14 4.66 2.59
CA ASP A 187 0.72 3.53 3.44
C ASP A 187 1.28 3.64 4.87
N LEU A 188 2.24 4.55 5.10
CA LEU A 188 2.71 4.89 6.43
C LEU A 188 1.64 5.71 7.17
N LEU A 189 1.41 5.35 8.43
CA LEU A 189 0.33 5.92 9.24
C LEU A 189 0.50 7.44 9.42
N LEU A 190 1.73 7.91 9.56
CA LEU A 190 2.04 9.35 9.62
C LEU A 190 1.47 10.11 8.42
N PHE A 191 1.68 9.62 7.20
CA PHE A 191 1.16 10.28 5.99
C PHE A 191 -0.37 10.11 5.89
N GLN A 192 -0.92 9.01 6.38
CA GLN A 192 -2.38 8.83 6.44
C GLN A 192 -3.04 9.85 7.37
N ILE A 193 -2.47 10.10 8.56
CA ILE A 193 -2.98 11.12 9.49
C ILE A 193 -2.90 12.51 8.86
N ILE A 194 -1.77 12.85 8.24
CA ILE A 194 -1.58 14.16 7.61
C ILE A 194 -2.58 14.39 6.47
N LEU A 195 -2.86 13.36 5.66
CA LEU A 195 -3.78 13.43 4.53
C LEU A 195 -5.25 13.18 4.92
N ALA A 196 -5.54 12.67 6.11
CA ALA A 196 -6.89 12.30 6.53
C ALA A 196 -7.89 13.48 6.49
N PRO A 197 -7.58 14.69 6.99
CA PRO A 197 -8.49 15.84 6.88
C PRO A 197 -8.81 16.20 5.44
N PHE A 198 -7.80 16.14 4.55
CA PHE A 198 -7.98 16.40 3.13
C PHE A 198 -8.90 15.35 2.48
N HIS A 199 -8.67 14.06 2.76
CA HIS A 199 -9.52 13.00 2.26
C HIS A 199 -10.94 13.10 2.78
N LEU A 200 -11.13 13.42 4.06
CA LEU A 200 -12.45 13.63 4.67
C LEU A 200 -13.21 14.78 4.00
N CYS A 201 -12.58 15.94 3.83
CA CYS A 201 -13.18 17.08 3.13
C CYS A 201 -13.52 16.74 1.67
N SER A 202 -12.60 16.09 0.95
CA SER A 202 -12.84 15.67 -0.44
C SER A 202 -14.01 14.70 -0.56
N TYR A 203 -14.15 13.78 0.41
CA TYR A 203 -15.25 12.83 0.47
C TYR A 203 -16.58 13.52 0.76
N ILE A 204 -16.61 14.48 1.70
CA ILE A 204 -17.81 15.27 2.00
C ILE A 204 -18.26 16.05 0.77
N VAL A 205 -17.34 16.74 0.08
CA VAL A 205 -17.65 17.48 -1.15
C VAL A 205 -18.18 16.55 -2.23
N TRP A 206 -17.52 15.39 -2.43
CA TRP A 206 -17.97 14.37 -3.37
C TRP A 206 -19.37 13.85 -3.01
N TYR A 207 -19.65 13.61 -1.73
CA TYR A 207 -20.93 13.09 -1.25
C TYR A 207 -22.06 14.11 -1.39
N CYS A 208 -21.80 15.39 -1.06
CA CYS A 208 -22.75 16.48 -1.29
C CYS A 208 -23.05 16.62 -2.80
N ARG A 209 -22.02 16.56 -3.65
CA ARG A 209 -22.20 16.57 -5.12
C ARG A 209 -23.00 15.36 -5.60
N TRP A 210 -22.77 14.18 -5.03
CA TRP A 210 -23.52 12.96 -5.34
C TRP A 210 -25.02 13.14 -5.00
N ILE A 211 -25.33 13.56 -3.78
CA ILE A 211 -26.73 13.81 -3.35
C ILE A 211 -27.39 14.82 -4.28
N TYR A 212 -26.73 15.93 -4.58
CA TYR A 212 -27.29 16.95 -5.45
C TYR A 212 -27.58 16.43 -6.86
N ASN A 213 -26.64 15.68 -7.46
CA ASN A 213 -26.81 15.21 -8.83
C ASN A 213 -27.85 14.07 -8.97
N PHE A 214 -27.85 13.13 -8.03
CA PHE A 214 -28.65 11.90 -8.17
C PHE A 214 -29.97 11.94 -7.39
N ASN A 215 -30.01 12.61 -6.23
CA ASN A 215 -31.24 12.69 -5.42
C ASN A 215 -32.08 13.94 -5.76
N ILE A 216 -31.43 15.09 -6.00
CA ILE A 216 -32.15 16.34 -6.31
C ILE A 216 -32.37 16.51 -7.81
N LYS A 217 -31.32 16.37 -8.63
CA LYS A 217 -31.43 16.54 -10.09
C LYS A 217 -31.90 15.30 -10.84
N GLY A 218 -31.93 14.13 -10.19
CA GLY A 218 -32.39 12.88 -10.82
C GLY A 218 -31.61 12.48 -12.08
N LYS A 219 -30.31 12.84 -12.17
CA LYS A 219 -29.50 12.46 -13.33
C LYS A 219 -29.34 10.94 -13.41
N GLU A 220 -29.28 10.40 -14.62
CA GLU A 220 -28.92 9.00 -14.83
C GLU A 220 -27.48 8.74 -14.37
N TYR A 221 -27.25 7.55 -13.82
CA TYR A 221 -25.90 7.13 -13.43
C TYR A 221 -25.03 6.95 -14.67
N GLY A 222 -23.86 7.58 -14.67
CA GLY A 222 -22.81 7.28 -15.63
C GLY A 222 -22.15 5.93 -15.34
N GLU A 223 -21.21 5.54 -16.20
CA GLU A 223 -20.52 4.24 -16.08
C GLU A 223 -19.75 4.13 -14.75
N GLU A 224 -19.02 5.17 -14.38
CA GLU A 224 -18.24 5.19 -13.13
C GLU A 224 -19.12 5.09 -11.89
N GLU A 225 -20.28 5.75 -11.89
CA GLU A 225 -21.23 5.71 -10.80
C GLU A 225 -21.92 4.34 -10.69
N ARG A 226 -22.27 3.72 -11.83
CA ARG A 226 -22.79 2.35 -11.87
C ARG A 226 -21.77 1.38 -11.29
N LEU A 227 -20.50 1.45 -11.70
CA LEU A 227 -19.42 0.62 -11.16
C LEU A 227 -19.22 0.85 -9.66
N TYR A 228 -19.32 2.09 -9.19
CA TYR A 228 -19.25 2.40 -7.75
C TYR A 228 -20.37 1.71 -6.96
N ILE A 229 -21.61 1.75 -7.46
CA ILE A 229 -22.76 1.11 -6.82
C ILE A 229 -22.59 -0.42 -6.83
N ILE A 230 -22.19 -1.01 -7.95
CA ILE A 230 -21.94 -2.46 -8.07
C ILE A 230 -20.88 -2.92 -7.06
N ARG A 231 -19.75 -2.20 -6.98
CA ARG A 231 -18.71 -2.50 -5.99
C ARG A 231 -19.26 -2.45 -4.56
N LYS A 232 -20.11 -1.45 -4.27
CA LYS A 232 -20.72 -1.25 -2.95
C LYS A 232 -21.72 -2.37 -2.62
N SER A 233 -22.56 -2.80 -3.57
CA SER A 233 -23.51 -3.90 -3.38
C SER A 233 -22.79 -5.23 -3.13
N MET A 234 -21.68 -5.47 -3.84
CA MET A 234 -20.82 -6.64 -3.68
C MET A 234 -19.97 -6.63 -2.40
N LYS A 235 -19.95 -5.53 -1.62
CA LYS A 235 -19.11 -5.36 -0.42
C LYS A 235 -17.61 -5.60 -0.68
N MET A 236 -17.14 -5.28 -1.89
CA MET A 236 -15.74 -5.45 -2.26
C MET A 236 -14.91 -4.21 -1.92
N SER A 237 -13.68 -4.45 -1.47
CA SER A 237 -12.69 -3.37 -1.35
C SER A 237 -12.33 -2.80 -2.73
N LYS A 238 -11.85 -1.56 -2.79
CA LYS A 238 -11.47 -0.92 -4.06
C LYS A 238 -10.40 -1.73 -4.81
N SER A 239 -9.36 -2.18 -4.11
CA SER A 239 -8.30 -3.00 -4.71
C SER A 239 -8.80 -4.34 -5.24
N GLN A 240 -9.71 -5.01 -4.54
CA GLN A 240 -10.31 -6.26 -4.99
C GLN A 240 -11.17 -6.05 -6.24
N PHE A 241 -11.90 -4.94 -6.33
CA PHE A 241 -12.71 -4.61 -7.51
C PHE A 241 -11.85 -4.19 -8.70
N ASP A 242 -10.84 -3.35 -8.49
CA ASP A 242 -9.88 -2.94 -9.52
C ASP A 242 -9.10 -4.16 -10.05
N SER A 243 -8.95 -5.20 -9.22
CA SER A 243 -8.27 -6.44 -9.58
C SER A 243 -9.02 -7.32 -10.58
N LEU A 244 -10.33 -7.11 -10.73
CA LEU A 244 -11.17 -7.85 -11.67
C LEU A 244 -10.81 -7.48 -13.11
N GLU A 245 -10.92 -8.46 -13.99
CA GLU A 245 -10.71 -8.25 -15.42
C GLU A 245 -11.79 -7.33 -15.99
N ASP A 246 -11.45 -6.54 -17.01
CA ASP A 246 -12.36 -5.54 -17.56
C ASP A 246 -13.59 -6.20 -18.21
N HIS A 247 -13.44 -7.41 -18.76
CA HIS A 247 -14.57 -8.21 -19.25
C HIS A 247 -15.60 -8.52 -18.14
N GLN A 248 -15.15 -8.70 -16.90
CA GLN A 248 -16.05 -8.95 -15.76
C GLN A 248 -16.80 -7.66 -15.40
N LYS A 249 -16.12 -6.52 -15.39
CA LYS A 249 -16.76 -5.22 -15.14
C LYS A 249 -17.81 -4.91 -16.22
N GLU A 250 -17.50 -5.20 -17.49
CA GLU A 250 -18.47 -5.08 -18.59
C GLU A 250 -19.68 -6.00 -18.42
N THR A 251 -19.49 -7.25 -18.00
CA THR A 251 -20.63 -8.15 -17.77
C THR A 251 -21.52 -7.66 -16.63
N PHE A 252 -20.95 -7.06 -15.59
CA PHE A 252 -21.73 -6.44 -14.51
C PHE A 252 -22.53 -5.23 -14.98
N LEU A 253 -21.96 -4.43 -15.87
CA LEU A 253 -22.67 -3.30 -16.50
C LEU A 253 -23.78 -3.80 -17.42
N LYS A 254 -23.52 -4.81 -18.26
CA LYS A 254 -24.52 -5.41 -19.16
C LYS A 254 -25.68 -6.06 -18.41
N ARG A 255 -25.43 -6.61 -17.22
CA ARG A 255 -26.47 -7.20 -16.35
C ARG A 255 -27.14 -6.19 -15.41
N GLU A 256 -26.78 -4.91 -15.52
CA GLU A 256 -27.35 -3.83 -14.72
C GLU A 256 -27.33 -4.07 -13.20
N LEU A 257 -26.20 -4.62 -12.70
CA LEU A 257 -26.08 -5.02 -11.29
C LEU A 257 -26.05 -3.85 -10.30
N TRP A 258 -26.17 -2.60 -10.77
CA TRP A 258 -26.40 -1.44 -9.90
C TRP A 258 -27.84 -1.37 -9.39
N ILE A 259 -28.77 -2.08 -10.06
CA ILE A 259 -30.15 -2.28 -9.62
C ILE A 259 -30.17 -3.42 -8.59
N LYS A 260 -30.83 -3.20 -7.45
CA LYS A 260 -30.77 -4.10 -6.30
C LYS A 260 -31.37 -5.47 -6.62
N GLU A 261 -32.49 -5.49 -7.34
CA GLU A 261 -33.22 -6.69 -7.72
C GLU A 261 -32.37 -7.58 -8.64
N ASN A 262 -31.74 -6.99 -9.66
CA ASN A 262 -30.85 -7.70 -10.58
C ASN A 262 -29.63 -8.26 -9.85
N TYR A 263 -29.08 -7.51 -8.89
CA TYR A 263 -27.98 -7.97 -8.06
C TYR A 263 -28.36 -9.17 -7.18
N GLU A 264 -29.56 -9.19 -6.61
CA GLU A 264 -30.03 -10.31 -5.78
C GLU A 264 -30.18 -11.59 -6.60
N VAL A 265 -30.72 -11.49 -7.82
CA VAL A 265 -30.79 -12.63 -8.76
C VAL A 265 -29.38 -13.11 -9.10
N TYR A 266 -28.47 -12.22 -9.48
CA TYR A 266 -27.08 -12.57 -9.78
C TYR A 266 -26.38 -13.25 -8.60
N ARG A 267 -26.61 -12.73 -7.39
CA ARG A 267 -26.03 -13.32 -6.18
C ARG A 267 -26.54 -14.74 -5.95
N GLN A 268 -27.83 -15.00 -6.15
CA GLN A 268 -28.39 -16.35 -6.05
C GLN A 268 -27.79 -17.30 -7.09
N GLU A 269 -27.65 -16.85 -8.35
CA GLU A 269 -26.98 -17.63 -9.40
C GLU A 269 -25.55 -18.03 -9.00
N GLN A 270 -24.76 -17.08 -8.46
CA GLN A 270 -23.40 -17.34 -8.02
C GLN A 270 -23.33 -18.29 -6.82
N GLU A 271 -24.25 -18.16 -5.86
CA GLU A 271 -24.36 -19.09 -4.72
C GLU A 271 -24.75 -20.51 -5.18
N GLU A 272 -25.65 -20.64 -6.16
CA GLU A 272 -26.01 -21.93 -6.75
C GLU A 272 -24.88 -22.56 -7.56
N GLU A 273 -24.19 -21.78 -8.40
CA GLU A 273 -23.01 -22.26 -9.12
C GLU A 273 -21.93 -22.75 -8.17
N LEU A 274 -21.66 -22.01 -7.09
CA LEU A 274 -20.71 -22.41 -6.08
C LEU A 274 -21.15 -23.71 -5.39
N LYS A 275 -22.44 -23.84 -5.04
CA LYS A 275 -23.02 -25.08 -4.50
C LYS A 275 -22.86 -26.25 -5.47
N LYS A 276 -23.12 -26.06 -6.77
CA LYS A 276 -22.93 -27.09 -7.81
C LYS A 276 -21.45 -27.48 -7.95
N LYS A 277 -20.54 -26.51 -7.97
CA LYS A 277 -19.08 -26.75 -8.00
C LYS A 277 -18.61 -27.54 -6.79
N LEU A 278 -19.01 -27.15 -5.58
CA LEU A 278 -18.73 -27.89 -4.35
C LEU A 278 -19.35 -29.29 -4.38
N ALA A 279 -20.60 -29.41 -4.86
CA ALA A 279 -21.27 -30.70 -4.97
C ALA A 279 -20.53 -31.64 -5.93
N ASN A 280 -19.94 -31.10 -7.00
CA ASN A 280 -19.19 -31.85 -8.01
C ASN A 280 -17.73 -32.11 -7.64
N ASP A 281 -17.12 -31.30 -6.77
CA ASP A 281 -15.75 -31.45 -6.33
C ASP A 281 -15.48 -32.86 -5.75
N PRO A 282 -14.59 -33.67 -6.34
CA PRO A 282 -14.23 -34.99 -5.85
C PRO A 282 -13.74 -34.98 -4.40
N ARG A 283 -13.03 -33.93 -3.99
CA ARG A 283 -12.52 -33.78 -2.62
C ARG A 283 -13.67 -33.61 -1.63
N TRP A 284 -14.64 -32.76 -1.97
CA TRP A 284 -15.84 -32.55 -1.16
C TRP A 284 -16.76 -33.78 -1.14
N LYS A 285 -16.90 -34.50 -2.27
CA LYS A 285 -17.61 -35.79 -2.33
C LYS A 285 -16.95 -36.85 -1.44
N ARG A 286 -15.61 -36.88 -1.38
CA ARG A 286 -14.86 -37.80 -0.51
C ARG A 286 -15.04 -37.43 0.96
N TYR A 287 -14.90 -36.15 1.30
CA TYR A 287 -15.10 -35.65 2.65
C TYR A 287 -16.52 -35.92 3.17
N ARG A 288 -17.55 -35.70 2.34
CA ARG A 288 -18.94 -36.03 2.68
C ARG A 288 -19.17 -37.53 2.92
N ARG A 289 -18.54 -38.41 2.12
CA ARG A 289 -18.58 -39.86 2.34
C ARG A 289 -17.91 -40.27 3.64
N TRP A 290 -16.73 -39.70 3.93
CA TRP A 290 -16.04 -39.92 5.19
C TRP A 290 -16.86 -39.42 6.39
N MET A 291 -17.42 -38.21 6.33
CA MET A 291 -18.30 -37.69 7.38
C MET A 291 -19.51 -38.59 7.66
N LYS A 292 -20.07 -39.24 6.63
CA LYS A 292 -21.19 -40.17 6.77
C LYS A 292 -20.77 -41.53 7.36
N ASN A 293 -19.58 -42.02 7.04
CA ASN A 293 -19.14 -43.38 7.39
C ASN A 293 -18.23 -43.46 8.63
N GLU A 294 -17.39 -42.44 8.85
CA GLU A 294 -16.23 -42.46 9.77
C GLU A 294 -16.03 -41.12 10.51
N GLY A 295 -16.98 -40.19 10.43
CA GLY A 295 -16.87 -38.87 11.06
C GLY A 295 -16.82 -38.91 12.60
N PRO A 296 -16.36 -37.83 13.25
CA PRO A 296 -16.02 -37.76 14.69
C PRO A 296 -17.21 -37.87 15.67
N GLY A 297 -18.36 -38.38 15.23
CA GLY A 297 -19.54 -38.68 16.05
C GLY A 297 -19.95 -40.15 16.04
N ARG A 298 -19.16 -41.05 15.42
CA ARG A 298 -19.46 -42.49 15.41
C ARG A 298 -18.92 -43.12 16.70
N LEU A 299 -19.79 -43.60 17.59
CA LEU A 299 -19.39 -44.58 18.61
C LEU A 299 -19.02 -45.88 17.88
N THR A 300 -17.72 -46.15 17.74
CA THR A 300 -17.24 -47.48 17.40
C THR A 300 -17.26 -48.29 18.69
N PHE A 301 -18.20 -49.22 18.81
CA PHE A 301 -18.04 -50.30 19.80
C PHE A 301 -16.81 -51.10 19.35
N VAL A 302 -15.78 -51.09 20.17
CA VAL A 302 -14.63 -51.99 20.01
C VAL A 302 -15.17 -53.33 20.47
N ASP A 303 -15.48 -54.22 19.54
CA ASP A 303 -15.75 -55.61 19.88
C ASP A 303 -14.39 -56.24 20.24
N ASP A 304 -14.21 -56.54 21.53
CA ASP A 304 -13.03 -57.20 22.12
C ASP A 304 -12.75 -58.58 21.51
#